data_AF-G0HW03-F1
#
_entry.id   AF-G0HW03-F1
#
_cell.length_a   1.000
_cell.length_b   1.000
_cell.length_c   1.000
_cell.angle_alpha   90.00
_cell.angle_beta   90.00
_cell.angle_gamma   90.00
#
_symmetry.space_group_name_H-M   'P 1'
#
loop_
_entity.id
_entity.type
_entity.pdbx_description
1 polymer ?
#
loop_
_entity_poly.entity_id
_entity_poly.type
_entity_poly.pdbx_seq_one_letter_code
_entity_poly.pdbx_strand_id
1 'polypeptide(L)'
;MRSAASTDRGETESDPLFGGVSGAYLGSMLVPPVIPLIERVGVTEAGTLYLALIGTVGLVTTVTGWVLSSRPPVAVTLGATRARWLPSAIAFAYAVIGFASLETTGVVGVLAFFLGLLAFLLGGAIAVMAQTRYTAAVTAGTEEVTRWRASWPESARRRRLYVGGAVVGVAAVGVAVGAVFDLALLQYTGQVLFPSGFVLLPTGGTRTAVATERGLEIRLPVARWFYAWNELESYDLDSESLVITRRWGSDLRFATADIDDVSLVEWTLAERLSDD
;
A
#
# COMPACT_ATOMS: atom_id res chain seq x y z
N MET A 1 23.49 15.69 -41.64
CA MET A 1 22.76 14.41 -41.72
C MET A 1 23.50 13.39 -40.86
N ARG A 2 22.98 13.12 -39.65
CA ARG A 2 23.45 12.05 -38.76
C ARG A 2 22.27 11.15 -38.47
N SER A 3 22.52 9.86 -38.61
CA SER A 3 21.56 8.76 -38.66
C SER A 3 20.65 8.72 -37.44
N ALA A 4 19.34 8.74 -37.69
CA ALA A 4 18.32 8.42 -36.71
C ALA A 4 18.26 6.89 -36.58
N ALA A 5 18.80 6.37 -35.49
CA ALA A 5 18.60 5.00 -35.04
C ALA A 5 18.52 4.99 -33.51
N SER A 6 17.32 5.28 -32.99
CA SER A 6 16.88 4.78 -31.69
C SER A 6 15.48 4.17 -31.89
N THR A 7 15.44 3.08 -32.65
CA THR A 7 14.43 2.04 -32.44
C THR A 7 14.59 1.54 -31.01
N ASP A 8 13.75 2.04 -30.10
CA ASP A 8 12.88 1.18 -29.28
C ASP A 8 11.93 2.05 -28.43
N ARG A 9 10.78 2.41 -29.00
CA ARG A 9 9.63 2.92 -28.24
C ARG A 9 8.52 1.92 -28.45
N GLY A 10 8.37 0.97 -27.53
CA GLY A 10 7.27 0.02 -27.58
C GLY A 10 7.45 -1.29 -26.84
N GLU A 11 8.56 -1.55 -26.14
CA GLU A 11 8.59 -2.65 -25.19
C GLU A 11 7.60 -2.35 -24.06
N THR A 12 6.50 -3.10 -24.07
CA THR A 12 5.53 -3.12 -22.99
C THR A 12 6.24 -3.78 -21.82
N GLU A 13 6.96 -2.98 -21.02
CA GLU A 13 7.87 -3.45 -19.98
C GLU A 13 7.11 -4.39 -19.04
N SER A 14 7.44 -5.68 -19.14
CA SER A 14 6.84 -6.73 -18.33
C SER A 14 7.05 -6.40 -16.86
N ASP A 15 5.98 -6.49 -16.05
CA ASP A 15 6.03 -6.15 -14.63
C ASP A 15 5.93 -7.42 -13.76
N PRO A 16 7.04 -8.16 -13.59
CA PRO A 16 7.03 -9.41 -12.85
C PRO A 16 6.78 -9.21 -11.36
N LEU A 17 7.13 -8.04 -10.81
CA LEU A 17 6.94 -7.73 -9.39
C LEU A 17 5.46 -7.56 -9.04
N PHE A 18 4.69 -6.80 -9.85
CA PHE A 18 3.25 -6.68 -9.64
C PHE A 18 2.54 -8.01 -9.78
N GLY A 19 2.90 -8.78 -10.80
CA GLY A 19 2.36 -10.11 -11.04
C GLY A 19 2.66 -11.06 -9.87
N GLY A 20 3.90 -11.08 -9.38
CA GLY A 20 4.31 -11.91 -8.26
C GLY A 20 3.61 -11.55 -6.95
N VAL A 21 3.51 -10.26 -6.60
CA VAL A 21 2.80 -9.81 -5.39
C VAL A 21 1.30 -10.14 -5.46
N SER A 22 0.68 -9.94 -6.63
CA SER A 22 -0.72 -10.29 -6.86
C SER A 22 -0.96 -11.79 -6.80
N GLY A 23 -0.01 -12.57 -7.32
CA GLY A 23 -0.02 -14.02 -7.25
C GLY A 23 0.11 -14.56 -5.82
N ALA A 24 1.03 -14.00 -5.04
CA ALA A 24 1.18 -14.33 -3.62
C ALA A 24 -0.07 -13.97 -2.81
N TYR A 25 -0.72 -12.84 -3.14
CA TYR A 25 -2.00 -12.44 -2.54
C TYR A 25 -3.08 -13.50 -2.80
N LEU A 26 -3.28 -13.91 -4.06
CA LEU A 26 -4.27 -14.91 -4.42
C LEU A 26 -3.93 -16.29 -3.84
N GLY A 27 -2.65 -16.67 -3.85
CA GLY A 27 -2.19 -17.92 -3.25
C GLY A 27 -2.51 -17.98 -1.77
N SER A 28 -2.24 -16.90 -1.03
CA SER A 28 -2.54 -16.80 0.40
C SER A 28 -4.04 -16.93 0.69
N MET A 29 -4.90 -16.35 -0.16
CA MET A 29 -6.36 -16.45 -0.02
C MET A 29 -6.91 -17.84 -0.37
N LEU A 30 -6.25 -18.56 -1.29
CA LEU A 30 -6.73 -19.85 -1.80
C LEU A 30 -6.25 -21.06 -1.00
N VAL A 31 -5.13 -20.97 -0.29
CA VAL A 31 -4.60 -22.09 0.49
C VAL A 31 -5.59 -22.61 1.55
N PRO A 32 -6.17 -21.77 2.44
CA PRO A 32 -7.02 -22.30 3.50
C PRO A 32 -8.27 -23.07 3.02
N PRO A 33 -8.98 -22.71 1.93
CA PRO A 33 -10.07 -23.53 1.41
C PRO A 33 -9.62 -24.75 0.58
N VAL A 34 -8.41 -24.73 0.00
CA VAL A 34 -7.90 -25.84 -0.82
C VAL A 34 -7.48 -27.04 0.04
N ILE A 35 -6.87 -26.82 1.20
CA ILE A 35 -6.46 -27.90 2.11
C ILE A 35 -7.62 -28.83 2.52
N PRO A 36 -8.75 -28.33 3.07
CA PRO A 36 -9.87 -29.21 3.43
C PRO A 36 -10.55 -29.84 2.20
N LEU A 37 -10.45 -29.23 1.02
CA LEU A 37 -10.93 -29.84 -0.23
C LEU A 37 -10.07 -31.05 -0.61
N ILE A 38 -8.75 -30.96 -0.45
CA ILE A 38 -7.82 -32.06 -0.73
C ILE A 38 -7.99 -33.20 0.28
N GLU A 39 -8.20 -32.87 1.56
CA GLU A 39 -8.53 -33.85 2.60
C GLU A 39 -9.81 -34.64 2.28
N ARG A 40 -10.84 -33.98 1.73
CA ARG A 40 -12.09 -34.64 1.29
C ARG A 40 -11.89 -35.67 0.19
N VAL A 41 -10.81 -35.56 -0.59
CA VAL A 41 -10.46 -36.52 -1.65
C VAL A 41 -9.63 -37.70 -1.07
N GLY A 42 -9.41 -37.72 0.26
CA GLY A 42 -8.76 -38.82 0.97
C GLY A 42 -7.27 -38.63 1.23
N VAL A 43 -6.70 -37.46 0.89
CA VAL A 43 -5.30 -37.13 1.14
C VAL A 43 -5.17 -36.58 2.56
N THR A 44 -4.68 -37.40 3.48
CA THR A 44 -4.51 -37.04 4.90
C THR A 44 -3.06 -37.02 5.36
N GLU A 45 -2.14 -37.47 4.50
CA GLU A 45 -0.72 -37.49 4.81
C GLU A 45 -0.14 -36.08 4.85
N ALA A 46 0.47 -35.71 5.98
CA ALA A 46 0.97 -34.36 6.24
C ALA A 46 1.98 -33.87 5.19
N GLY A 47 2.87 -34.75 4.72
CA GLY A 47 3.84 -34.42 3.66
C GLY A 47 3.15 -34.05 2.35
N THR A 48 2.10 -34.79 1.97
CA THR A 48 1.33 -34.54 0.76
C THR A 48 0.51 -33.26 0.86
N LEU A 49 -0.09 -32.98 2.03
CA LEU A 49 -0.79 -31.72 2.28
C LEU A 49 0.15 -30.50 2.24
N TYR A 50 1.38 -30.64 2.75
CA TYR A 50 2.40 -29.59 2.68
C TYR A 50 2.87 -29.35 1.23
N LEU A 51 3.11 -30.41 0.45
CA LEU A 51 3.43 -30.28 -0.97
C LEU A 51 2.27 -29.67 -1.77
N ALA A 52 1.03 -30.02 -1.44
CA ALA A 52 -0.15 -29.43 -2.05
C ALA A 52 -0.27 -27.93 -1.72
N LEU A 53 0.07 -27.53 -0.49
CA LEU A 53 0.12 -26.12 -0.10
C LEU A 53 1.14 -25.35 -0.94
N ILE A 54 2.39 -25.84 -0.99
CA ILE A 54 3.46 -25.20 -1.79
C ILE A 54 3.08 -25.17 -3.27
N GLY A 55 2.58 -26.30 -3.80
CA GLY A 55 2.15 -26.42 -5.18
C GLY A 55 1.03 -25.44 -5.53
N THR A 56 0.05 -25.26 -4.64
CA THR A 56 -1.05 -24.30 -4.84
C THR A 56 -0.53 -22.86 -4.85
N VAL A 57 0.26 -22.47 -3.85
CA VAL A 57 0.84 -21.11 -3.80
C VAL A 57 1.72 -20.86 -5.02
N GLY A 58 2.61 -21.78 -5.36
CA GLY A 58 3.52 -21.67 -6.49
C GLY A 58 2.78 -21.59 -7.82
N LEU A 59 1.80 -22.46 -8.05
CA LEU A 59 0.99 -22.48 -9.26
C LEU A 59 0.18 -21.19 -9.41
N VAL A 60 -0.56 -20.79 -8.37
CA VAL A 60 -1.37 -19.56 -8.39
C VAL A 60 -0.48 -18.35 -8.60
N THR A 61 0.68 -18.30 -7.93
CA THR A 61 1.62 -17.18 -8.08
C THR A 61 2.17 -17.10 -9.49
N THR A 62 2.59 -18.24 -10.06
CA THR A 62 3.15 -18.31 -11.41
C THR A 62 2.11 -17.96 -12.47
N VAL A 63 0.91 -18.54 -12.39
CA VAL A 63 -0.18 -18.28 -13.34
C VAL A 63 -0.63 -16.83 -13.27
N THR A 64 -0.84 -16.29 -12.06
CA THR A 64 -1.25 -14.90 -11.87
C THR A 64 -0.16 -13.94 -12.34
N GLY A 65 1.10 -14.25 -12.00
CA GLY A 65 2.26 -13.48 -12.44
C GLY A 65 2.35 -13.41 -13.96
N TRP A 66 2.21 -14.55 -14.62
CA TRP A 66 2.18 -14.64 -16.07
C TRP A 66 1.02 -13.83 -16.67
N VAL A 67 -0.22 -14.05 -16.21
CA VAL A 67 -1.41 -13.34 -16.72
C VAL A 67 -1.31 -11.83 -16.55
N LEU A 68 -0.85 -11.35 -15.40
CA LEU A 68 -0.75 -9.92 -15.12
C LEU A 68 0.48 -9.27 -15.78
N SER A 69 1.58 -10.00 -15.95
CA SER A 69 2.74 -9.52 -16.70
C SER A 69 2.39 -9.20 -18.16
N SER A 70 1.47 -9.97 -18.75
CA SER A 70 0.93 -9.72 -20.08
C SER A 70 -0.16 -8.64 -20.14
N ARG A 71 -0.54 -8.02 -19.01
CA ARG A 71 -1.60 -7.00 -18.95
C ARG A 71 -1.23 -5.76 -18.11
N PRO A 72 -0.19 -4.99 -18.50
CA PRO A 72 0.19 -3.76 -17.82
C PRO A 72 -0.92 -2.73 -17.56
N PRO A 73 -1.94 -2.56 -18.45
CA PRO A 73 -3.04 -1.62 -18.20
C PRO A 73 -3.85 -1.93 -16.93
N VAL A 74 -3.90 -3.19 -16.48
CA VAL A 74 -4.70 -3.59 -15.31
C VAL A 74 -4.23 -2.89 -14.04
N ALA A 75 -2.92 -2.76 -13.85
CA ALA A 75 -2.38 -2.08 -12.68
C ALA A 75 -2.68 -0.57 -12.70
N VAL A 76 -2.64 0.04 -13.89
CA VAL A 76 -2.92 1.46 -14.10
C VAL A 76 -4.41 1.77 -13.86
N THR A 77 -5.32 0.96 -14.43
CA THR A 77 -6.77 1.15 -14.24
C THR A 77 -7.18 0.91 -12.79
N LEU A 78 -6.58 -0.08 -12.12
CA LEU A 78 -6.80 -0.30 -10.70
C LEU A 78 -6.36 0.92 -9.88
N GLY A 79 -5.16 1.46 -10.17
CA GLY A 79 -4.61 2.63 -9.49
C GLY A 79 -5.47 3.89 -9.60
N ALA A 80 -6.10 4.09 -10.76
CA ALA A 80 -6.98 5.23 -11.03
C ALA A 80 -8.23 5.29 -10.13
N THR A 81 -8.60 4.20 -9.45
CA THR A 81 -9.85 4.10 -8.70
C THR A 81 -9.62 3.86 -7.21
N ARG A 82 -10.62 4.22 -6.39
CA ARG A 82 -10.63 3.86 -4.96
C ARG A 82 -10.71 2.34 -4.74
N ALA A 83 -11.16 1.60 -5.74
CA ALA A 83 -11.26 0.14 -5.73
C ALA A 83 -9.89 -0.55 -5.56
N ARG A 84 -8.77 0.16 -5.73
CA ARG A 84 -7.42 -0.35 -5.42
C ARG A 84 -7.26 -0.91 -4.01
N TRP A 85 -8.06 -0.45 -3.05
CA TRP A 85 -8.04 -0.94 -1.67
C TRP A 85 -8.92 -2.17 -1.42
N LEU A 86 -9.74 -2.59 -2.40
CA LEU A 86 -10.60 -3.77 -2.28
C LEU A 86 -9.83 -5.04 -1.94
N PRO A 87 -8.67 -5.37 -2.56
CA PRO A 87 -7.92 -6.57 -2.20
C PRO A 87 -7.55 -6.59 -0.71
N SER A 88 -7.09 -5.45 -0.19
CA SER A 88 -6.77 -5.30 1.23
C SER A 88 -8.03 -5.50 2.09
N ALA A 89 -9.13 -4.81 1.78
CA ALA A 89 -10.38 -4.92 2.54
C ALA A 89 -10.97 -6.35 2.53
N ILE A 90 -10.92 -7.04 1.38
CA ILE A 90 -11.39 -8.42 1.23
C ILE A 90 -10.54 -9.36 2.10
N ALA A 91 -9.21 -9.24 2.03
CA ALA A 91 -8.32 -10.08 2.82
C ALA A 91 -8.42 -9.80 4.33
N PHE A 92 -8.69 -8.56 4.73
CA PHE A 92 -8.98 -8.22 6.12
C PHE A 92 -10.27 -8.90 6.60
N ALA A 93 -11.35 -8.78 5.84
CA ALA A 93 -12.61 -9.47 6.15
C ALA A 93 -12.42 -10.99 6.22
N TYR A 94 -11.64 -11.55 5.30
CA TYR A 94 -11.28 -12.96 5.28
C TYR A 94 -10.53 -13.39 6.54
N ALA A 95 -9.53 -12.61 6.98
CA ALA A 95 -8.81 -12.88 8.22
C ALA A 95 -9.74 -12.85 9.43
N VAL A 96 -10.62 -11.84 9.53
CA VAL A 96 -11.59 -11.71 10.63
C VAL A 96 -12.54 -12.91 10.67
N ILE A 97 -13.02 -13.39 9.52
CA ILE A 97 -13.86 -14.58 9.43
C ILE A 97 -13.08 -15.84 9.85
N GLY A 98 -11.82 -15.99 9.40
CA GLY A 98 -10.95 -17.09 9.82
C GLY A 98 -10.73 -17.11 11.33
N PHE A 99 -10.54 -15.94 11.94
CA PHE A 99 -10.43 -15.79 13.38
C PHE A 99 -11.71 -16.12 14.13
N ALA A 100 -12.85 -15.59 13.67
CA ALA A 100 -14.15 -15.85 14.29
C ALA A 100 -14.57 -17.33 14.20
N SER A 101 -14.00 -18.08 13.26
CA SER A 101 -14.26 -19.51 13.06
C SER A 101 -13.22 -20.44 13.69
N LEU A 102 -12.30 -19.94 14.51
CA LEU A 102 -11.25 -20.75 15.14
C LEU A 102 -11.81 -21.92 15.96
N GLU A 103 -12.89 -21.69 16.71
CA GLU A 103 -13.51 -22.72 17.54
C GLU A 103 -14.15 -23.85 16.72
N THR A 104 -14.61 -23.55 15.49
CA THR A 104 -15.34 -24.51 14.64
C THR A 104 -14.45 -25.20 13.60
N THR A 105 -13.41 -24.52 13.13
CA THR A 105 -12.55 -24.98 12.01
C THR A 105 -11.14 -25.36 12.44
N GLY A 106 -10.76 -25.10 13.69
CA GLY A 106 -9.45 -25.45 14.25
C GLY A 106 -8.30 -24.91 13.40
N VAL A 107 -7.43 -25.82 12.94
CA VAL A 107 -6.21 -25.49 12.17
C VAL A 107 -6.53 -24.71 10.88
N VAL A 108 -7.65 -25.00 10.22
CA VAL A 108 -8.04 -24.29 8.99
C VAL A 108 -8.37 -22.82 9.28
N GLY A 109 -9.02 -22.53 10.41
CA GLY A 109 -9.29 -21.17 10.86
C GLY A 109 -8.02 -20.39 11.19
N VAL A 110 -7.04 -21.08 11.82
CA VAL A 110 -5.71 -20.51 12.11
C VAL A 110 -5.01 -20.13 10.80
N LEU A 111 -4.97 -21.04 9.82
CA LEU A 111 -4.39 -20.78 8.51
C LEU A 111 -5.10 -19.63 7.78
N ALA A 112 -6.44 -19.61 7.80
CA ALA A 112 -7.24 -18.54 7.20
C ALA A 112 -6.96 -17.18 7.83
N PHE A 113 -6.81 -17.12 9.15
CA PHE A 113 -6.48 -15.88 9.86
C PHE A 113 -5.09 -15.34 9.46
N PHE A 114 -4.04 -16.15 9.60
CA PHE A 114 -2.67 -15.69 9.33
C PHE A 114 -2.41 -15.42 7.84
N LEU A 115 -2.89 -16.29 6.95
CA LEU A 115 -2.75 -16.06 5.51
C LEU A 115 -3.66 -14.93 5.02
N GLY A 116 -4.83 -14.74 5.64
CA GLY A 116 -5.67 -13.56 5.41
C GLY A 116 -4.98 -12.26 5.82
N LEU A 117 -4.28 -12.24 6.95
CA LEU A 117 -3.50 -11.07 7.38
C LEU A 117 -2.33 -10.79 6.44
N LEU A 118 -1.60 -11.83 6.01
CA LEU A 118 -0.56 -11.70 4.99
C LEU A 118 -1.14 -11.14 3.69
N ALA A 119 -2.29 -11.68 3.23
CA ALA A 119 -3.01 -11.19 2.07
C ALA A 119 -3.49 -9.74 2.25
N PHE A 120 -3.86 -9.30 3.45
CA PHE A 120 -4.21 -7.91 3.73
C PHE A 120 -3.04 -6.97 3.47
N LEU A 121 -1.84 -7.33 3.93
CA LEU A 121 -0.60 -6.58 3.69
C LEU A 121 -0.23 -6.57 2.21
N LEU A 122 -0.30 -7.72 1.54
CA LEU A 122 -0.05 -7.83 0.10
C LEU A 122 -1.07 -7.02 -0.70
N GLY A 123 -2.34 -7.02 -0.31
CA GLY A 123 -3.39 -6.19 -0.90
C GLY A 123 -3.12 -4.70 -0.76
N GLY A 124 -2.57 -4.27 0.38
CA GLY A 124 -2.09 -2.90 0.57
C GLY A 124 -0.91 -2.56 -0.35
N ALA A 125 0.05 -3.49 -0.48
CA ALA A 125 1.16 -3.33 -1.42
C ALA A 125 0.66 -3.21 -2.87
N ILE A 126 -0.27 -4.07 -3.31
CA ILE A 126 -0.92 -3.99 -4.63
C ILE A 126 -1.55 -2.61 -4.84
N ALA A 127 -2.28 -2.09 -3.84
CA ALA A 127 -2.90 -0.77 -3.93
C ALA A 127 -1.88 0.36 -4.13
N VAL A 128 -0.78 0.33 -3.37
CA VAL A 128 0.30 1.32 -3.44
C VAL A 128 1.06 1.22 -4.77
N MET A 129 1.37 -0.01 -5.20
CA MET A 129 2.07 -0.26 -6.45
C MET A 129 1.20 0.14 -7.65
N ALA A 130 -0.10 -0.16 -7.63
CA ALA A 130 -1.07 0.26 -8.65
C ALA A 130 -1.18 1.79 -8.73
N GLN A 131 -1.29 2.47 -7.58
CA GLN A 131 -1.32 3.94 -7.52
C GLN A 131 -0.03 4.56 -8.06
N THR A 132 1.13 3.96 -7.76
CA THR A 132 2.43 4.43 -8.24
C THR A 132 2.52 4.34 -9.76
N ARG A 133 2.02 3.25 -10.35
CA ARG A 133 1.95 3.07 -11.81
C ARG A 133 0.98 4.02 -12.47
N TYR A 134 -0.20 4.20 -11.89
CA TYR A 134 -1.16 5.20 -12.37
C TYR A 134 -0.54 6.59 -12.39
N THR A 135 0.10 6.99 -11.29
CA THR A 135 0.80 8.27 -11.16
C THR A 135 1.85 8.42 -12.26
N ALA A 136 2.73 7.44 -12.42
CA ALA A 136 3.77 7.46 -13.45
C ALA A 136 3.19 7.56 -14.87
N ALA A 137 2.07 6.89 -15.16
CA ALA A 137 1.41 6.94 -16.46
C ALA A 137 0.78 8.32 -16.74
N VAL A 138 0.19 8.96 -15.72
CA VAL A 138 -0.49 10.26 -15.88
C VAL A 138 0.50 11.41 -15.99
N THR A 139 1.62 11.33 -15.28
CA THR A 139 2.70 12.32 -15.32
C THR A 139 3.73 12.04 -16.41
N ALA A 140 3.56 10.98 -17.21
CA ALA A 140 4.46 10.68 -18.32
C ALA A 140 4.37 11.78 -19.37
N GLY A 141 5.50 12.45 -19.63
CA GLY A 141 5.62 13.50 -20.65
C GLY A 141 4.95 14.82 -20.29
N THR A 142 4.56 15.04 -19.03
CA THR A 142 4.07 16.35 -18.57
C THR A 142 5.23 17.24 -18.17
N GLU A 143 5.14 18.54 -18.48
CA GLU A 143 6.12 19.53 -18.06
C GLU A 143 6.06 19.74 -16.54
N GLU A 144 7.23 19.74 -15.90
CA GLU A 144 7.37 20.04 -14.47
C GLU A 144 7.45 21.57 -14.31
N VAL A 145 6.46 22.16 -13.63
CA VAL A 145 6.39 23.61 -13.38
C VAL A 145 7.28 23.98 -12.20
N THR A 146 7.16 23.23 -11.11
CA THR A 146 7.92 23.46 -9.88
C THR A 146 8.12 22.15 -9.13
N ARG A 147 9.25 22.02 -8.44
CA ARG A 147 9.59 20.87 -7.62
C ARG A 147 10.13 21.34 -6.29
N TRP A 148 9.64 20.77 -5.20
CA TRP A 148 10.17 21.03 -3.86
C TRP A 148 10.29 19.74 -3.07
N ARG A 149 11.19 19.74 -2.09
CA ARG A 149 11.37 18.65 -1.15
C ARG A 149 11.04 19.19 0.24
N ALA A 150 10.23 18.46 1.00
CA ALA A 150 9.92 18.87 2.36
C ALA A 150 9.59 17.67 3.25
N SER A 151 9.96 17.75 4.53
CA SER A 151 9.57 16.74 5.51
C SER A 151 8.15 16.97 6.02
N TRP A 152 7.73 16.19 7.01
CA TRP A 152 6.47 16.42 7.72
C TRP A 152 6.64 17.56 8.72
N PRO A 153 5.66 18.45 8.89
CA PRO A 153 5.68 19.42 9.99
C PRO A 153 5.88 18.73 11.33
N GLU A 154 6.51 19.41 12.29
CA GLU A 154 6.84 18.82 13.59
C GLU A 154 5.60 18.30 14.31
N SER A 155 4.51 19.06 14.29
CA SER A 155 3.22 18.70 14.85
C SER A 155 2.68 17.38 14.28
N ALA A 156 2.74 17.21 12.96
CA ALA A 156 2.33 15.99 12.28
C ALA A 156 3.26 14.81 12.58
N ARG A 157 4.58 15.05 12.66
CA ARG A 157 5.58 14.04 13.01
C ARG A 157 5.37 13.52 14.43
N ARG A 158 5.17 14.43 15.40
CA ARG A 158 4.88 14.08 16.81
C ARG A 158 3.59 13.29 16.92
N ARG A 159 2.51 13.74 16.27
CA ARG A 159 1.22 13.02 16.30
C ARG A 159 1.36 11.59 15.76
N ARG A 160 2.06 11.39 14.65
CA ARG A 160 2.33 10.05 14.10
C ARG A 160 3.18 9.20 15.04
N LEU A 161 4.18 9.79 15.68
CA LEU A 161 5.00 9.10 16.67
C LEU A 161 4.18 8.68 17.89
N TYR A 162 3.30 9.54 18.40
CA TYR A 162 2.41 9.21 19.51
C TYR A 162 1.41 8.13 19.14
N VAL A 163 0.77 8.23 17.97
CA VAL A 163 -0.20 7.21 17.51
C VAL A 163 0.50 5.88 17.24
N GLY A 164 1.61 5.88 16.50
CA GLY A 164 2.40 4.68 16.24
C GLY A 164 2.94 4.06 17.52
N GLY A 165 3.50 4.87 18.42
CA GLY A 165 3.99 4.45 19.73
C GLY A 165 2.88 3.90 20.64
N ALA A 166 1.69 4.50 20.65
CA ALA A 166 0.54 4.00 21.38
C ALA A 166 0.05 2.65 20.83
N VAL A 167 -0.02 2.49 19.50
CA VAL A 167 -0.39 1.21 18.87
C VAL A 167 0.63 0.13 19.21
N VAL A 168 1.93 0.41 19.09
CA VAL A 168 3.00 -0.52 19.48
C VAL A 168 2.94 -0.84 20.98
N GLY A 169 2.70 0.16 21.83
CA GLY A 169 2.60 0.00 23.28
C GLY A 169 1.42 -0.88 23.69
N VAL A 170 0.22 -0.62 23.14
CA VAL A 170 -0.98 -1.44 23.38
C VAL A 170 -0.77 -2.86 22.85
N ALA A 171 -0.16 -3.02 21.68
CA ALA A 171 0.16 -4.33 21.13
C ALA A 171 1.14 -5.10 22.03
N ALA A 172 2.21 -4.45 22.52
CA ALA A 172 3.20 -5.04 23.40
C ALA A 172 2.60 -5.45 24.76
N VAL A 173 1.74 -4.60 25.35
CA VAL A 173 1.00 -4.93 26.57
C VAL A 173 0.05 -6.10 26.32
N GLY A 174 -0.63 -6.14 25.18
CA GLY A 174 -1.45 -7.28 24.76
C GLY A 174 -0.66 -8.58 24.67
N VAL A 175 0.54 -8.56 24.08
CA VAL A 175 1.45 -9.72 24.05
C VAL A 175 1.82 -10.16 25.48
N ALA A 176 2.25 -9.22 26.33
CA ALA A 176 2.75 -9.52 27.66
C ALA A 176 1.63 -10.06 28.58
N VAL A 177 0.48 -9.40 28.61
CA VAL A 177 -0.70 -9.83 29.38
C VAL A 177 -1.24 -11.14 28.82
N GLY A 178 -1.30 -11.29 27.49
CA GLY A 178 -1.71 -12.53 26.84
C GLY A 178 -0.84 -13.71 27.26
N ALA A 179 0.47 -13.52 27.29
CA ALA A 179 1.43 -14.55 27.70
C ALA A 179 1.41 -14.86 29.20
N VAL A 180 1.19 -13.87 30.07
CA VAL A 180 1.18 -14.05 31.54
C VAL A 180 -0.10 -14.73 32.03
N PHE A 181 -1.24 -14.44 31.40
CA PHE A 181 -2.55 -14.94 31.82
C PHE A 181 -3.06 -16.11 30.96
N ASP A 182 -2.21 -16.68 30.10
CA ASP A 182 -2.54 -17.75 29.15
C ASP A 182 -3.75 -17.43 28.25
N LEU A 183 -3.93 -16.13 27.98
CA LEU A 183 -4.97 -15.61 27.11
C LEU A 183 -4.44 -15.61 25.68
N ALA A 184 -4.46 -16.79 25.06
CA ALA A 184 -3.90 -17.03 23.72
C ALA A 184 -4.40 -16.00 22.69
N LEU A 185 -5.69 -15.62 22.77
CA LEU A 185 -6.30 -14.59 21.92
C LEU A 185 -5.56 -13.26 22.00
N LEU A 186 -5.31 -12.78 23.23
CA LEU A 186 -4.67 -11.49 23.48
C LEU A 186 -3.19 -11.52 23.09
N GLN A 187 -2.54 -12.66 23.29
CA GLN A 187 -1.15 -12.89 22.89
C GLN A 187 -0.99 -12.87 21.37
N TYR A 188 -1.82 -13.61 20.62
CA TYR A 188 -1.76 -13.67 19.17
C TYR A 188 -2.16 -12.33 18.52
N THR A 189 -3.20 -11.67 19.04
CA THR A 189 -3.59 -10.34 18.58
C THR A 189 -2.47 -9.33 18.82
N GLY A 190 -1.81 -9.38 19.98
CA GLY A 190 -0.65 -8.53 20.28
C GLY A 190 0.53 -8.79 19.32
N GLN A 191 0.85 -10.06 19.02
CA GLN A 191 1.95 -10.43 18.13
C GLN A 191 1.71 -9.97 16.69
N VAL A 192 0.46 -9.94 16.26
CA VAL A 192 0.03 -9.43 14.95
C VAL A 192 0.05 -7.91 14.90
N LEU A 193 -0.46 -7.24 15.94
CA LEU A 193 -0.51 -5.78 15.99
C LEU A 193 0.88 -5.16 16.16
N PHE A 194 1.82 -5.88 16.79
CA PHE A 194 3.14 -5.33 17.11
C PHE A 194 3.94 -4.91 15.86
N PRO A 195 4.12 -5.75 14.81
CA PRO A 195 4.74 -5.33 13.55
C PRO A 195 3.95 -4.26 12.80
N SER A 196 2.61 -4.26 12.90
CA SER A 196 1.77 -3.28 12.20
C SER A 196 1.95 -1.86 12.74
N GLY A 197 2.23 -1.73 14.05
CA GLY A 197 2.55 -0.45 14.67
C GLY A 197 3.85 0.17 14.14
N PHE A 198 4.82 -0.64 13.69
CA PHE A 198 6.06 -0.15 13.08
C PHE A 198 5.82 0.51 11.71
N VAL A 199 4.79 0.10 10.96
CA VAL A 199 4.41 0.74 9.69
C VAL A 199 3.88 2.16 9.91
N LEU A 200 3.32 2.43 11.09
CA LEU A 200 2.83 3.76 11.48
C LEU A 200 3.90 4.67 12.06
N LEU A 201 5.08 4.12 12.41
CA LEU A 201 6.19 4.96 12.86
C LEU A 201 6.66 5.82 11.69
N PRO A 202 6.75 7.15 11.89
CA PRO A 202 7.20 8.03 10.84
C PRO A 202 8.65 7.68 10.52
N THR A 203 8.89 7.03 9.37
CA THR A 203 10.18 7.11 8.71
C THR A 203 10.37 8.60 8.43
N GLY A 204 11.42 9.23 8.97
CA GLY A 204 11.69 10.67 8.85
C GLY A 204 12.00 11.14 7.43
N GLY A 205 11.40 10.49 6.42
CA GLY A 205 11.60 10.74 5.02
C GLY A 205 11.03 12.09 4.62
N THR A 206 11.92 12.92 4.10
CA THR A 206 11.60 14.00 3.18
C THR A 206 10.81 13.45 1.99
N ARG A 207 9.77 14.17 1.57
CA ARG A 207 8.95 13.86 0.40
C ARG A 207 9.23 14.88 -0.68
N THR A 208 9.24 14.47 -1.93
CA THR A 208 9.37 15.40 -3.05
C THR A 208 7.99 15.62 -3.65
N ALA A 209 7.57 16.88 -3.74
CA ALA A 209 6.38 17.29 -4.45
C ALA A 209 6.78 17.90 -5.79
N VAL A 210 6.07 17.53 -6.86
CA VAL A 210 6.29 18.02 -8.21
C VAL A 210 4.97 18.53 -8.74
N ALA A 211 4.87 19.85 -8.89
CA ALA A 211 3.77 20.48 -9.59
C ALA A 211 3.99 20.33 -11.10
N THR A 212 2.99 19.77 -11.77
CA THR A 212 2.94 19.59 -13.22
C THR A 212 1.75 20.34 -13.77
N GLU A 213 1.67 20.47 -15.10
CA GLU A 213 0.49 21.09 -15.73
C GLU A 213 -0.83 20.38 -15.37
N ARG A 214 -0.79 19.06 -15.15
CA ARG A 214 -1.99 18.24 -14.88
C ARG A 214 -2.37 18.16 -13.40
N GLY A 215 -1.42 18.38 -12.50
CA GLY A 215 -1.65 18.21 -11.07
C GLY A 215 -0.38 18.16 -10.25
N LEU A 216 -0.53 17.72 -9.01
CA LEU A 216 0.53 17.60 -8.03
C LEU A 216 0.92 16.13 -7.83
N GLU A 217 2.18 15.79 -8.10
CA GLU A 217 2.78 14.48 -7.82
C GLU A 217 3.55 14.52 -6.49
N ILE A 218 3.23 13.60 -5.58
CA ILE A 218 3.99 13.37 -4.34
C ILE A 218 4.81 12.09 -4.48
N ARG A 219 6.13 12.24 -4.49
CA ARG A 219 7.11 11.14 -4.54
C ARG A 219 7.59 10.80 -3.12
N LEU A 220 7.30 9.58 -2.71
CA LEU A 220 7.82 8.91 -1.51
C LEU A 220 8.91 7.90 -1.94
N PRO A 221 9.78 7.44 -1.03
CA PRO A 221 10.85 6.49 -1.37
C PRO A 221 10.38 5.21 -2.07
N VAL A 222 9.16 4.75 -1.75
CA VAL A 222 8.58 3.48 -2.24
C VAL A 222 7.23 3.66 -2.95
N ALA A 223 6.74 4.90 -3.09
CA ALA A 223 5.40 5.16 -3.63
C ALA A 223 5.33 6.51 -4.33
N ARG A 224 4.42 6.63 -5.31
CA ARG A 224 4.09 7.92 -5.93
C ARG A 224 2.58 8.11 -5.92
N TRP A 225 2.14 9.31 -5.56
CA TRP A 225 0.73 9.68 -5.56
C TRP A 225 0.51 10.90 -6.44
N PHE A 226 -0.52 10.87 -7.26
CA PHE A 226 -0.96 11.99 -8.07
C PHE A 226 -2.27 12.55 -7.53
N TYR A 227 -2.38 13.88 -7.52
CA TYR A 227 -3.59 14.63 -7.24
C TYR A 227 -3.82 15.62 -8.38
N ALA A 228 -4.94 15.50 -9.08
CA ALA A 228 -5.30 16.48 -10.10
C ALA A 228 -5.63 17.82 -9.43
N TRP A 229 -5.41 18.93 -10.14
CA TRP A 229 -5.66 20.28 -9.58
C TRP A 229 -7.11 20.45 -9.09
N ASN A 230 -8.09 19.86 -9.78
CA ASN A 230 -9.50 19.89 -9.37
C ASN A 230 -9.85 19.04 -8.12
N GLU A 231 -8.90 18.24 -7.61
CA GLU A 231 -9.05 17.51 -6.34
C GLU A 231 -8.48 18.29 -5.14
N LEU A 232 -7.76 19.38 -5.42
CA LEU A 232 -7.18 20.30 -4.46
C LEU A 232 -8.08 21.54 -4.39
N GLU A 233 -8.40 22.00 -3.19
CA GLU A 233 -9.35 23.10 -3.00
C GLU A 233 -8.66 24.42 -2.70
N SER A 234 -7.69 24.40 -1.79
CA SER A 234 -7.00 25.60 -1.35
C SER A 234 -5.64 25.25 -0.80
N TYR A 235 -4.82 26.26 -0.55
CA TYR A 235 -3.61 26.12 0.22
C TYR A 235 -3.57 27.18 1.32
N ASP A 236 -2.91 26.84 2.41
CA ASP A 236 -2.59 27.73 3.52
C ASP A 236 -1.09 27.63 3.77
N LEU A 237 -0.42 28.76 3.84
CA LEU A 237 1.03 28.84 4.01
C LEU A 237 1.33 29.66 5.25
N ASP A 238 1.95 29.00 6.23
CA ASP A 238 2.46 29.64 7.42
C ASP A 238 3.97 29.36 7.59
N SER A 239 4.57 29.95 8.62
CA SER A 239 6.00 29.82 8.91
C SER A 239 6.45 28.40 9.30
N GLU A 240 5.54 27.55 9.79
CA GLU A 240 5.81 26.16 10.20
C GLU A 240 5.47 25.17 9.07
N SER A 241 4.36 25.38 8.37
CA SER A 241 3.77 24.43 7.44
C SER A 241 3.08 25.06 6.24
N LEU A 242 3.26 24.39 5.10
CA LEU A 242 2.44 24.53 3.92
C LEU A 242 1.39 23.41 3.94
N VAL A 243 0.11 23.79 3.99
CA VAL A 243 -1.04 22.88 4.00
C VAL A 243 -1.79 23.03 2.68
N ILE A 244 -1.97 21.93 1.95
CA ILE A 244 -2.80 21.90 0.74
C ILE A 244 -4.06 21.10 1.05
N THR A 245 -5.19 21.79 1.05
CA THR A 245 -6.52 21.24 1.34
C THR A 245 -6.98 20.38 0.18
N ARG A 246 -7.50 19.19 0.51
CA ARG A 246 -8.02 18.25 -0.48
C ARG A 246 -9.53 18.19 -0.35
N ARG A 247 -10.21 18.17 -1.49
CA ARG A 247 -11.67 17.99 -1.56
C ARG A 247 -12.14 16.71 -0.85
N TRP A 248 -11.31 15.68 -0.89
CA TRP A 248 -11.58 14.40 -0.22
C TRP A 248 -10.35 13.82 0.44
N GLY A 249 -10.48 13.48 1.72
CA GLY A 249 -9.44 12.82 2.52
C GLY A 249 -8.61 13.81 3.33
N SER A 250 -7.43 13.39 3.78
CA SER A 250 -6.56 14.22 4.60
C SER A 250 -5.73 15.20 3.77
N ASP A 251 -5.57 16.42 4.28
CA ASP A 251 -4.74 17.47 3.69
C ASP A 251 -3.28 17.06 3.57
N LEU A 252 -2.61 17.59 2.55
CA LEU A 252 -1.17 17.43 2.36
C LEU A 252 -0.47 18.49 3.20
N ARG A 253 0.49 18.07 4.00
CA ARG A 253 1.24 18.97 4.89
C ARG A 253 2.73 18.84 4.61
N PHE A 254 3.41 19.96 4.45
CA PHE A 254 4.85 20.07 4.21
C PHE A 254 5.45 21.05 5.21
N ALA A 255 6.63 20.76 5.75
CA ALA A 255 7.32 21.71 6.62
C ALA A 255 7.87 22.86 5.77
N THR A 256 7.48 24.10 6.06
CA THR A 256 7.89 25.28 5.28
C THR A 256 9.40 25.48 5.32
N ALA A 257 10.03 25.21 6.47
CA ALA A 257 11.47 25.37 6.67
C ALA A 257 12.35 24.49 5.78
N ASP A 258 11.81 23.40 5.24
CA ASP A 258 12.56 22.49 4.37
C ASP A 258 12.40 22.81 2.88
N ILE A 259 11.51 23.75 2.52
CA ILE A 259 11.24 24.11 1.13
C ILE A 259 12.31 25.07 0.63
N ASP A 260 13.02 24.68 -0.42
CA ASP A 260 14.13 25.46 -0.97
C ASP A 260 13.70 26.85 -1.50
N ASP A 261 12.58 26.93 -2.21
CA ASP A 261 12.03 28.16 -2.78
C ASP A 261 10.53 28.27 -2.47
N VAL A 262 10.21 28.83 -1.30
CA VAL A 262 8.83 29.00 -0.83
C VAL A 262 8.04 29.92 -1.75
N SER A 263 8.65 31.00 -2.24
CA SER A 263 7.98 31.98 -3.09
C SER A 263 7.56 31.41 -4.44
N LEU A 264 8.40 30.57 -5.06
CA LEU A 264 8.04 29.87 -6.29
C LEU A 264 6.91 28.86 -6.07
N VAL A 265 6.94 28.13 -4.95
CA VAL A 265 5.88 27.18 -4.58
C VAL A 265 4.56 27.91 -4.33
N GLU A 266 4.58 29.00 -3.57
CA GLU A 266 3.41 29.83 -3.30
C GLU A 266 2.83 30.41 -4.59
N TRP A 267 3.67 30.99 -5.45
CA TRP A 267 3.24 31.52 -6.75
C TRP A 267 2.57 30.43 -7.61
N THR A 268 3.16 29.23 -7.67
CA THR A 268 2.61 28.10 -8.43
C THR A 268 1.26 27.66 -7.87
N LEU A 269 1.12 27.57 -6.55
CA LEU A 269 -0.14 27.18 -5.91
C LEU A 269 -1.20 28.27 -6.08
N ALA A 270 -0.83 29.55 -5.97
CA ALA A 270 -1.70 30.67 -6.24
C ALA A 270 -2.24 30.64 -7.67
N GLU A 271 -1.37 30.43 -8.66
CA GLU A 271 -1.78 30.37 -10.08
C GLU A 271 -2.71 29.19 -10.38
N ARG A 272 -2.51 28.04 -9.71
CA ARG A 272 -3.24 26.79 -10.02
C ARG A 272 -4.49 26.57 -9.17
N LEU A 273 -4.58 27.21 -8.01
CA LEU A 273 -5.67 27.05 -7.05
C LEU A 273 -6.43 28.37 -6.81
N SER A 274 -6.10 29.47 -7.49
CA SER A 274 -6.90 30.69 -7.42
C SER A 274 -8.30 30.41 -7.96
N ASP A 275 -9.30 30.65 -7.11
CA ASP A 275 -10.73 30.61 -7.43
C ASP A 275 -11.02 31.37 -8.74
N ASP A 276 -11.66 30.69 -9.69
CA ASP A 276 -12.61 31.34 -10.60
C ASP A 276 -13.94 31.57 -9.84
#